data_AF-A0A529MHV0-F1
#
_entry.id   AF-A0A529MHV0-F1
#
_cell.length_a   1.000
_cell.length_b   1.000
_cell.length_c   1.000
_cell.angle_alpha   90.00
_cell.angle_beta   90.00
_cell.angle_gamma   90.00
#
_symmetry.space_group_name_H-M   'P 1'
#
loop_
_entity.id
_entity.type
_entity.pdbx_description
1 polymer ?
#
loop_
_entity_poly.entity_id
_entity_poly.type
_entity_poly.pdbx_seq_one_letter_code
_entity_poly.pdbx_strand_id
1 'polypeptide(L)'
;MVSFTGSAAAGSRVGELAGKHLKKVQLELGGKNALIILDDADPDIAASNAAWGCFLHQGQICMSTGLILVDEKHADAIASRLAARAGHLVAGDPSTDQVALGPIISDAQV
;
A
#
# COMPACT_ATOMS: atom_id res chain seq x y z
N MET A 1 15.01 -24.75 3.73
CA MET A 1 14.75 -23.46 3.07
C MET A 1 13.85 -22.67 3.98
N VAL A 2 14.04 -21.35 4.10
CA VAL A 2 13.18 -20.45 4.88
C VAL A 2 12.54 -19.46 3.92
N SER A 3 11.22 -19.31 3.99
CA SER A 3 10.46 -18.28 3.26
C SER A 3 9.81 -17.38 4.29
N PHE A 4 10.09 -16.07 4.23
CA PHE A 4 9.60 -15.10 5.20
C PHE A 4 9.02 -13.88 4.49
N THR A 5 7.84 -13.45 4.95
CA THR A 5 7.19 -12.20 4.54
C THR A 5 6.91 -11.38 5.80
N GLY A 6 7.36 -10.13 5.83
CA GLY A 6 7.20 -9.26 7.01
C GLY A 6 8.00 -7.97 6.91
N SER A 7 8.43 -7.41 8.03
CA SER A 7 9.23 -6.18 8.03
C SER A 7 10.68 -6.43 7.62
N ALA A 8 11.32 -5.43 7.01
CA ALA A 8 12.74 -5.48 6.67
C ALA A 8 13.66 -5.77 7.87
N ALA A 9 13.33 -5.23 9.04
CA ALA A 9 14.08 -5.47 10.27
C ALA A 9 14.01 -6.96 10.70
N ALA A 10 12.82 -7.55 10.72
CA ALA A 10 12.66 -8.96 11.05
C ALA A 10 13.28 -9.87 9.98
N GLY A 11 13.08 -9.54 8.70
CA GLY A 11 13.68 -10.26 7.58
C GLY A 11 15.20 -10.27 7.60
N SER A 12 15.84 -9.14 7.94
CA SER A 12 17.28 -9.05 8.14
C SER A 12 17.76 -10.03 9.21
N ARG A 13 17.04 -10.10 10.35
CA ARG A 13 17.36 -11.06 11.42
C ARG A 13 17.19 -12.52 10.98
N VAL A 14 16.14 -12.83 10.22
CA VAL A 14 15.93 -14.16 9.63
C VAL A 14 17.09 -14.52 8.70
N GLY A 15 17.50 -13.61 7.81
CA GLY A 15 18.63 -13.78 6.89
C GLY A 15 19.95 -14.05 7.61
N GLU A 16 20.25 -13.27 8.65
CA GLU A 16 21.46 -13.45 9.48
C GLU A 16 21.53 -14.86 10.10
N LEU A 17 20.44 -15.32 10.71
CA LEU A 17 20.38 -16.63 11.35
C LEU A 17 20.45 -17.77 10.32
N ALA A 18 19.72 -17.66 9.21
CA ALA A 18 19.73 -18.66 8.16
C ALA A 18 21.10 -18.78 7.47
N GLY A 19 21.81 -17.66 7.31
CA GLY A 19 23.18 -17.60 6.77
C GLY A 19 24.18 -18.41 7.57
N LYS A 20 24.07 -18.41 8.92
CA LYS A 20 24.92 -19.23 9.81
C LYS A 20 24.83 -20.73 9.54
N HIS A 21 23.73 -21.17 8.92
CA HIS A 21 23.45 -22.58 8.63
C HIS A 21 23.39 -22.90 7.13
N LEU A 22 23.84 -21.97 6.27
CA LEU A 22 23.82 -22.08 4.81
C LEU A 22 22.44 -22.50 4.27
N LYS A 23 21.36 -22.02 4.90
CA LYS A 23 20.00 -22.32 4.45
C LYS A 23 19.63 -21.36 3.32
N LYS A 24 19.05 -21.89 2.24
CA LYS A 24 18.37 -21.08 1.22
C LYS A 24 17.27 -20.23 1.87
N VAL A 25 17.22 -18.94 1.54
CA VAL A 25 16.23 -17.97 2.03
C VAL A 25 15.50 -17.25 0.90
N GLN A 26 14.23 -16.93 1.12
CA GLN A 26 13.42 -15.96 0.37
C GLN A 26 12.82 -14.97 1.37
N LEU A 27 12.94 -13.66 1.10
CA LEU A 27 12.53 -12.59 1.99
C LEU A 27 11.67 -11.56 1.23
N GLU A 28 10.42 -11.37 1.63
CA GLU A 28 9.49 -10.36 1.09
C GLU A 28 9.19 -9.30 2.16
N LEU A 29 9.76 -8.10 2.02
CA LEU A 29 10.05 -7.22 3.17
C LEU A 29 9.28 -5.88 3.22
N GLY A 30 8.20 -5.77 2.44
CA GLY A 30 7.49 -4.52 2.21
C GLY A 30 8.19 -3.61 1.20
N GLY A 31 7.65 -2.41 0.99
CA GLY A 31 8.19 -1.46 0.02
C GLY A 31 7.61 -0.06 0.13
N LYS A 32 8.24 0.90 -0.56
CA LYS A 32 7.70 2.23 -0.83
C LYS A 32 7.33 2.30 -2.30
N ASN A 33 6.15 1.78 -2.62
CA ASN A 33 5.76 1.56 -4.01
C ASN A 33 5.26 2.86 -4.64
N ALA A 34 5.82 3.20 -5.80
CA ALA A 34 5.50 4.40 -6.54
C ALA A 34 4.44 4.11 -7.61
N LEU A 35 3.41 4.95 -7.68
CA LEU A 35 2.53 5.09 -8.83
C LEU A 35 2.95 6.35 -9.59
N ILE A 36 3.37 6.19 -10.85
CA ILE A 36 3.81 7.29 -11.71
C ILE A 36 2.70 7.57 -12.73
N ILE A 37 2.22 8.82 -12.76
CA ILE A 37 1.13 9.29 -13.63
C ILE A 37 1.72 10.32 -14.60
N LEU A 38 1.75 9.99 -15.88
CA LEU A 38 2.30 10.83 -16.95
C LEU A 38 1.24 11.80 -17.52
N ASP A 39 1.69 12.73 -18.36
CA ASP A 39 0.88 13.82 -18.93
C ASP A 39 -0.22 13.37 -19.92
N ASP A 40 -0.11 12.16 -20.44
CA ASP A 40 -1.05 11.48 -21.33
C ASP A 40 -2.04 10.56 -20.59
N ALA A 41 -1.89 10.40 -19.27
CA ALA A 41 -2.80 9.59 -18.47
C ALA A 41 -4.20 10.22 -18.38
N ASP A 42 -5.22 9.38 -18.44
CA ASP A 42 -6.60 9.77 -18.11
C ASP A 42 -6.70 10.07 -16.60
N PRO A 43 -7.07 11.30 -16.19
CA PRO A 43 -7.09 11.67 -14.78
C PRO A 43 -8.10 10.89 -13.93
N ASP A 44 -9.23 10.47 -14.51
CA ASP A 44 -10.26 9.74 -13.78
C ASP A 44 -9.84 8.30 -13.52
N ILE A 45 -9.24 7.64 -14.52
CA ILE A 45 -8.66 6.30 -14.38
C ILE A 45 -7.49 6.33 -13.40
N ALA A 46 -6.58 7.29 -13.56
CA ALA A 46 -5.40 7.42 -12.71
C ALA A 46 -5.79 7.67 -11.25
N ALA A 47 -6.73 8.58 -10.97
CA ALA A 47 -7.22 8.82 -9.62
C ALA A 47 -7.95 7.62 -9.01
N SER A 48 -8.69 6.84 -9.82
CA SER A 48 -9.35 5.62 -9.35
C SER A 48 -8.34 4.54 -8.94
N ASN A 49 -7.31 4.31 -9.77
CA ASN A 49 -6.24 3.37 -9.46
C ASN A 49 -5.40 3.82 -8.27
N ALA A 50 -5.11 5.13 -8.17
CA ALA A 50 -4.44 5.71 -7.01
C ALA A 50 -5.24 5.47 -5.72
N ALA A 51 -6.55 5.76 -5.72
CA ALA A 51 -7.41 5.52 -4.57
C ALA A 51 -7.42 4.05 -4.16
N TRP A 52 -7.56 3.13 -5.13
CA TRP A 52 -7.51 1.70 -4.86
C TRP A 52 -6.17 1.27 -4.26
N GLY A 53 -5.06 1.67 -4.89
CA GLY A 53 -3.71 1.31 -4.46
C GLY A 53 -3.33 1.88 -3.09
N CYS A 54 -3.85 3.06 -2.74
CA CYS A 54 -3.59 3.69 -1.44
C CYS A 54 -4.46 3.13 -0.31
N PHE A 55 -5.76 2.92 -0.57
CA PHE A 55 -6.74 2.70 0.50
C PHE A 55 -7.21 1.26 0.65
N LEU A 56 -6.96 0.38 -0.34
CA LEU A 56 -7.28 -1.05 -0.19
C LEU A 56 -6.60 -1.61 1.06
N HIS A 57 -7.38 -2.32 1.87
CA HIS A 57 -6.95 -2.85 3.17
C HIS A 57 -6.28 -1.79 4.07
N GLN A 58 -6.75 -0.55 3.99
CA GLN A 58 -6.26 0.58 4.77
C GLN A 58 -4.75 0.83 4.55
N GLY A 59 -4.23 0.46 3.38
CA GLY A 59 -2.81 0.56 3.04
C GLY A 59 -1.92 -0.52 3.65
N GLN A 60 -2.49 -1.52 4.34
CA GLN A 60 -1.76 -2.61 5.00
C GLN A 60 -1.40 -3.74 4.02
N ILE A 61 -0.86 -3.38 2.85
CA ILE A 61 -0.42 -4.31 1.82
C ILE A 61 1.01 -3.95 1.43
N CYS A 62 1.89 -4.96 1.29
CA CYS A 62 3.29 -4.74 0.91
C CYS A 62 3.46 -3.95 -0.40
N MET A 63 2.49 -4.08 -1.32
CA MET A 63 2.44 -3.41 -2.62
C MET A 63 1.53 -2.15 -2.64
N SER A 64 1.05 -1.68 -1.48
CA SER A 64 0.25 -0.45 -1.42
C SER A 64 1.01 0.74 -2.01
N THR A 65 0.27 1.60 -2.72
CA THR A 65 0.80 2.82 -3.32
C THR A 65 1.13 3.81 -2.21
N GLY A 66 2.40 3.87 -1.84
CA GLY A 66 2.90 4.73 -0.79
C GLY A 66 3.44 6.07 -1.30
N LEU A 67 3.62 6.22 -2.61
CA LEU A 67 4.11 7.42 -3.25
C LEU A 67 3.39 7.59 -4.60
N ILE A 68 2.77 8.75 -4.81
CA ILE A 68 2.19 9.12 -6.10
C ILE A 68 3.09 10.21 -6.68
N LEU A 69 3.64 9.95 -7.87
CA LEU A 69 4.40 10.92 -8.66
C LEU A 69 3.55 11.24 -9.88
N VAL A 70 3.25 12.52 -10.08
CA VAL A 70 2.32 12.96 -11.11
C VAL A 70 2.95 14.10 -11.91
N ASP A 71 2.73 14.07 -13.22
CA ASP A 71 3.06 15.21 -14.07
C ASP A 71 2.34 16.48 -13.59
N GLU A 72 3.03 17.61 -13.61
CA GLU A 72 2.54 18.89 -13.08
C GLU A 72 1.17 19.27 -13.67
N LYS A 73 0.94 18.99 -14.95
CA LYS A 73 -0.32 19.24 -15.66
C LYS A 73 -1.54 18.61 -14.98
N HIS A 74 -1.35 17.46 -14.33
CA HIS A 74 -2.43 16.67 -13.72
C HIS A 74 -2.47 16.77 -12.19
N ALA A 75 -1.49 17.41 -11.56
CA ALA A 75 -1.31 17.38 -10.12
C ALA A 75 -2.59 17.77 -9.34
N ASP A 76 -3.14 18.94 -9.64
CA ASP A 76 -4.36 19.44 -8.98
C ASP A 76 -5.59 18.57 -9.28
N ALA A 77 -5.70 18.11 -10.53
CA ALA A 77 -6.82 17.28 -11.00
C ALA A 77 -6.85 15.92 -10.30
N ILE A 78 -5.68 15.28 -10.13
CA ILE A 78 -5.52 14.01 -9.43
C ILE A 78 -5.72 14.21 -7.92
N ALA A 79 -5.11 15.23 -7.33
CA ALA A 79 -5.23 15.50 -5.89
C ALA A 79 -6.69 15.73 -5.47
N SER A 80 -7.42 16.56 -6.22
CA SER A 80 -8.84 16.84 -5.98
C SER A 80 -9.70 15.58 -6.07
N ARG A 81 -9.52 14.76 -7.12
CA ARG A 81 -10.28 13.51 -7.31
C ARG A 81 -9.94 12.47 -6.25
N LEU A 82 -8.67 12.34 -5.89
CA LEU A 82 -8.24 11.40 -4.85
C LEU A 82 -8.83 11.79 -3.49
N ALA A 83 -8.84 13.08 -3.15
CA ALA A 83 -9.48 13.59 -1.94
C ALA A 83 -10.99 13.32 -1.92
N ALA A 84 -11.68 13.59 -3.03
CA ALA A 84 -13.11 13.30 -3.16
C ALA A 84 -13.40 11.79 -2.97
N ARG A 85 -12.62 10.92 -3.62
CA ARG A 85 -12.74 9.46 -3.47
C ARG A 85 -12.50 9.02 -2.03
N ALA A 86 -11.45 9.52 -1.39
CA ALA A 86 -11.15 9.22 0.01
C ALA A 86 -12.33 9.62 0.93
N GLY A 87 -12.95 10.77 0.69
CA GLY A 87 -14.12 11.24 1.45
C GLY A 87 -15.38 10.37 1.29
N HIS A 88 -15.44 9.52 0.26
CA HIS A 88 -16.55 8.58 0.05
C HIS A 88 -16.31 7.19 0.65
N LEU A 89 -15.12 6.91 1.18
CA LEU A 89 -14.80 5.61 1.76
C LEU A 89 -15.38 5.50 3.17
N VAL A 90 -16.53 4.82 3.28
CA VAL A 90 -17.15 4.53 4.57
C VAL A 90 -16.29 3.54 5.34
N ALA A 91 -15.88 3.92 6.56
CA ALA A 91 -15.20 3.06 7.51
C ALA A 91 -16.19 2.48 8.53
N GLY A 92 -16.02 1.22 8.92
CA GLY A 92 -16.86 0.59 9.94
C GLY A 92 -16.54 -0.89 10.15
N ASP A 93 -17.49 -1.64 10.71
CA ASP A 93 -17.33 -3.08 10.96
C ASP A 93 -17.75 -3.89 9.72
N PRO A 94 -16.80 -4.53 9.00
CA PRO A 94 -17.12 -5.29 7.79
C PRO A 94 -17.86 -6.60 8.06
N SER A 95 -18.01 -7.02 9.33
CA SER A 95 -18.80 -8.20 9.69
C SER A 95 -20.30 -7.90 9.80
N THR A 96 -20.67 -6.63 9.97
CA THR A 96 -22.07 -6.19 10.16
C THR A 96 -22.55 -5.22 9.08
N ASP A 97 -21.65 -4.41 8.51
CA ASP A 97 -22.01 -3.31 7.60
C ASP A 97 -21.33 -3.44 6.22
N GLN A 98 -21.93 -2.81 5.21
CA GLN A 98 -21.29 -2.65 3.90
C GLN A 98 -20.34 -1.44 3.92
N VAL A 99 -19.09 -1.69 4.31
CA VAL A 99 -18.04 -0.66 4.46
C VAL A 99 -16.94 -0.85 3.42
N ALA A 100 -16.32 0.25 3.00
CA ALA A 100 -15.15 0.22 2.14
C ALA A 100 -13.86 0.01 2.93
N LEU A 101 -13.83 0.48 4.19
CA LEU A 101 -12.68 0.39 5.08
C LEU A 101 -13.04 -0.32 6.38
N GLY A 102 -12.25 -1.33 6.74
CA GLY A 102 -12.29 -1.97 8.06
C GLY A 102 -11.27 -1.34 9.03
N PRO A 103 -11.07 -1.94 10.20
CA PRO A 103 -10.08 -1.46 11.17
C PRO A 103 -8.64 -1.76 10.72
N ILE A 104 -7.69 -1.00 11.27
CA ILE A 104 -6.27 -1.35 11.27
C ILE A 104 -6.04 -2.53 12.22
N ILE A 105 -5.00 -3.32 11.98
CA ILE A 105 -4.80 -4.60 12.68
C ILE A 105 -4.51 -4.46 14.19
N SER A 106 -3.92 -3.35 14.63
CA SER A 106 -3.62 -3.10 16.06
C SER A 106 -3.29 -1.62 16.32
N ASP A 107 -3.40 -1.19 17.59
CA ASP A 107 -3.13 0.19 18.02
C ASP A 107 -1.70 0.67 17.72
N ALA A 108 -0.73 -0.24 17.69
CA ALA A 108 0.67 0.09 17.35
C ALA A 108 0.88 0.45 15.86
N GLN A 109 -0.18 0.38 15.04
CA GLN A 109 -0.19 0.72 13.62
C GLN A 109 -1.03 1.96 13.29
N VAL A 110 -1.56 2.65 14.31
CA VAL A 110 -2.35 3.89 14.18
C VAL A 110 -1.46 5.11 14.40
#